data_AF-A0A964Q269-F1
#
_entry.id   AF-A0A964Q269-F1
#
_cell.length_a   1.000
_cell.length_b   1.000
_cell.length_c   1.000
_cell.angle_alpha   90.00
_cell.angle_beta   90.00
_cell.angle_gamma   90.00
#
_symmetry.space_group_name_H-M   'P 1'
#
loop_
_entity.id
_entity.type
_entity.pdbx_description
1 polymer ?
#
loop_
_entity_poly.entity_id
_entity_poly.type
_entity_poly.pdbx_seq_one_letter_code
_entity_poly.pdbx_strand_id
1 'polypeptide(L)' 'MVSGGLGTTPVSFKGETFYVCCSGCRDAFAENPEKYVKEFKAKKR' A
#
# COMPACT_ATOMS: atom_id res chain seq x y z
N MET A 1 -14.80 -21.25 6.81
CA MET A 1 -14.88 -19.90 6.22
C MET A 1 -13.57 -19.22 6.56
N VAL A 2 -12.69 -19.04 5.57
CA VAL A 2 -11.36 -18.45 5.75
C VAL A 2 -11.58 -17.00 6.18
N SER A 3 -11.39 -16.72 7.47
CA SER A 3 -11.35 -15.36 7.99
C SER A 3 -10.16 -14.65 7.33
N GLY A 4 -10.49 -13.90 6.28
CA GLY A 4 -9.54 -13.17 5.45
C GLY A 4 -8.87 -12.07 6.26
N GLY A 5 -7.62 -12.33 6.64
CA GLY A 5 -6.66 -11.29 6.95
C GLY A 5 -6.30 -10.54 5.66
N LEU A 6 -7.21 -9.70 5.19
CA LEU A 6 -7.02 -8.82 4.04
C LEU A 6 -6.68 -7.43 4.60
N GLY A 7 -5.54 -6.88 4.18
CA GLY A 7 -4.88 -5.69 4.73
C GLY A 7 -5.80 -4.65 5.37
N THR A 8 -5.64 -4.46 6.67
CA THR A 8 -6.44 -3.55 7.49
C THR A 8 -5.90 -2.13 7.53
N THR A 9 -4.75 -1.86 6.89
CA THR A 9 -4.07 -0.56 6.99
C THR A 9 -4.20 0.22 5.68
N PRO A 10 -5.11 1.21 5.62
CA PRO A 10 -5.10 2.21 4.56
C PRO A 10 -3.92 3.17 4.78
N VAL A 11 -3.13 3.40 3.73
CA VAL A 11 -2.09 4.43 3.68
C VAL A 11 -2.44 5.42 2.58
N SER A 12 -2.41 6.71 2.92
CA SER A 12 -2.76 7.79 1.98
C SER A 12 -1.49 8.48 1.49
N PHE A 13 -1.33 8.62 0.17
CA PHE A 13 -0.20 9.32 -0.41
C PHE A 13 -0.57 10.04 -1.70
N LYS A 14 -0.19 11.32 -1.82
CA LYS A 14 -0.50 12.16 -2.99
C LYS A 14 -1.98 12.15 -3.42
N GLY A 15 -2.89 11.97 -2.46
CA GLY A 15 -4.34 11.93 -2.71
C GLY A 15 -4.87 10.56 -3.17
N GLU A 16 -4.04 9.52 -3.23
CA GLU A 16 -4.45 8.14 -3.44
C GLU A 16 -4.37 7.33 -2.14
N THR A 17 -5.37 6.48 -1.90
CA THR A 17 -5.39 5.55 -0.76
C THR A 17 -4.96 4.17 -1.24
N PHE A 18 -3.87 3.67 -0.66
CA PHE A 18 -3.33 2.35 -0.89
C PHE A 18 -3.62 1.46 0.31
N TYR A 19 -3.87 0.18 0.07
CA TYR A 19 -4.11 -0.80 1.14
C TYR A 19 -2.91 -1.72 1.22
N VAL A 20 -2.29 -1.77 2.39
CA VAL A 20 -1.13 -2.63 2.64
C VAL A 20 -1.50 -3.74 3.62
N CYS A 21 -0.91 -4.91 3.40
CA CYS A 21 -1.24 -6.11 4.16
C CYS A 21 -0.52 -6.19 5.52
N CYS A 22 0.64 -5.54 5.67
CA CYS A 22 1.48 -5.62 6.86
C CYS A 22 2.21 -4.29 7.15
N SER A 23 2.62 -4.09 8.42
CA SER A 23 3.45 -2.95 8.84
C SER A 23 4.75 -2.82 8.03
N GLY A 24 5.33 -3.94 7.58
CA GLY A 24 6.52 -3.92 6.72
C GLY A 24 6.29 -3.27 5.35
N CYS A 25 5.09 -3.44 4.76
CA CYS A 25 4.75 -2.73 3.52
C CYS A 25 4.51 -1.24 3.78
N ARG A 26 4.00 -0.86 4.95
CA ARG A 26 3.88 0.55 5.33
C ARG A 26 5.25 1.19 5.54
N ASP A 27 6.20 0.48 6.14
CA ASP A 27 7.53 1.00 6.42
C ASP A 27 8.35 1.18 5.14
N ALA A 28 8.34 0.18 4.26
CA ALA A 28 8.94 0.28 2.93
C ALA A 28 8.29 1.38 2.07
N PHE A 29 6.99 1.57 2.23
CA PHE A 29 6.27 2.69 1.63
C PHE A 29 6.64 4.03 2.27
N ALA A 30 6.89 4.11 3.58
CA ALA A 30 7.31 5.34 4.24
C ALA A 30 8.75 5.74 3.87
N GLU A 31 9.63 4.76 3.68
CA GLU A 31 11.03 4.98 3.29
C GLU A 31 11.16 5.40 1.82
N ASN A 32 10.37 4.79 0.92
CA ASN A 32 10.42 5.08 -0.51
C ASN A 32 9.01 5.17 -1.15
N PRO A 33 8.18 6.14 -0.72
CA PRO A 33 6.79 6.21 -1.17
C PRO A 33 6.70 6.52 -2.66
N GLU A 34 7.59 7.35 -3.19
CA GLU A 34 7.54 7.75 -4.60
C GLU A 34 7.77 6.59 -5.56
N LYS A 35 8.69 5.66 -5.20
CA LYS A 35 8.96 4.46 -6.00
C LYS A 35 7.80 3.49 -5.91
N TYR A 36 7.28 3.25 -4.69
CA TYR A 36 6.15 2.35 -4.46
C TYR A 36 4.87 2.84 -5.13
N VAL A 37 4.56 4.14 -5.02
CA VAL A 37 3.38 4.76 -5.63
C VAL A 37 3.49 4.75 -7.15
N LYS A 38 4.69 4.97 -7.71
CA LYS A 38 4.90 4.88 -9.15
C LYS A 38 4.66 3.47 -9.67
N GLU A 39 5.16 2.44 -8.99
CA GLU A 39 4.90 1.02 -9.29
C GLU A 39 3.41 0.67 -9.16
N PHE A 40 2.77 1.08 -8.05
CA PHE A 40 1.35 0.82 -7.82
C PHE A 40 0.47 1.52 -8.86
N LYS A 41 0.78 2.77 -9.21
CA LYS A 41 0.06 3.55 -10.20
C LYS A 41 0.30 3.02 -11.61
N ALA A 42 1.50 2.52 -11.91
CA ALA A 42 1.80 1.87 -13.18
C ALA A 42 1.04 0.55 -13.35
N LYS A 43 0.85 -0.22 -12.27
CA LYS A 43 0.05 -1.47 -12.27
C LYS A 43 -1.46 -1.24 -12.32
N LYS A 44 -1.93 -0.01 -12.10
CA LYS A 44 -3.35 0.36 -12.14
C LYS A 44 -3.80 0.87 -13.52
N ARG A 45 -2.93 0.81 -14.54
CA ARG A 45 -3.26 1.15 -15.93
C ARG A 45 -3.56 -0.11 -16.74
#